data_AF-A0A8B8QHS3-F1
#
_entry.id   AF-A0A8B8QHS3-F1
#
_cell.length_a   1.000
_cell.length_b   1.000
_cell.length_c   1.000
_cell.angle_alpha   90.00
_cell.angle_beta   90.00
_cell.angle_gamma   90.00
#
_symmetry.space_group_name_H-M   'P 1'
#
loop_
_entity.id
_entity.type
_entity.pdbx_description
1 polymer ?
#
loop_
_entity_poly.entity_id
_entity_poly.type
_entity_poly.pdbx_seq_one_letter_code
_entity_poly.pdbx_strand_id
1 'polypeptide(L)'
;MKNKKRKAWGKPRASEDMTAARDLQENQATDHKRRLGKQWSIFRVPEHIREVDEKAYNPRVVSVGPFHRNRPELRAMEPQKLRLYRRLMKRIGDEDREVGLQIAIKKLEGRARSCYSEEFANISSEEFVQMMVLDGCFIVELMRLYHKSNELGEHVEEPIFATRWMLPNITRDLLMLENQLPLFVLKEIYRLTNFCEEEIPLNKLALLFFEPLGPQKGEYSEIKLQDQGTHHHLLSLFHSSFVPSDYRPRRSRRVRWNRHENFPGKFWLEEVRILRRSGIKFKRNPGNLLNIEFENRELRIPTLFVDDCTGPLLRNLLAYEQCDALAAPYFTCYAIFLNSIIDVPEDIEILQEAGIIVQSEAVDEEVVNLVNSLTKELVFDLHDMNDCYIAQQIEDINAFCRSWKSRCIYQLSRIDFVSLALSFLPSFK
;
A
#
# COMPACT_ATOMS: atom_id res chain seq x y z
N MET A 1 2.86 21.30 74.29
CA MET A 1 3.37 20.49 73.17
C MET A 1 2.20 19.88 72.40
N LYS A 2 2.06 20.31 71.13
CA LYS A 2 1.43 19.68 69.95
C LYS A 2 0.09 18.91 70.09
N ASN A 3 -0.95 19.57 69.56
CA ASN A 3 -2.20 19.05 68.99
C ASN A 3 -2.05 17.76 68.17
N LYS A 4 -3.02 16.83 68.27
CA LYS A 4 -3.45 15.96 67.15
C LYS A 4 -4.94 15.61 67.27
N LYS A 5 -5.76 16.31 66.48
CA LYS A 5 -7.15 15.95 66.18
C LYS A 5 -7.18 14.83 65.13
N ARG A 6 -8.07 13.87 65.36
CA ARG A 6 -8.49 12.79 64.46
C ARG A 6 -8.96 13.35 63.11
N LYS A 7 -8.49 12.78 61.99
CA LYS A 7 -9.04 12.97 60.64
C LYS A 7 -9.65 11.66 60.15
N ALA A 8 -10.92 11.73 59.77
CA ALA A 8 -11.69 10.67 59.15
C ALA A 8 -11.22 10.39 57.71
N TRP A 9 -11.31 9.12 57.30
CA TRP A 9 -11.12 8.68 55.92
C TRP A 9 -12.19 9.28 54.99
N GLY A 10 -11.76 10.02 53.97
CA GLY A 10 -12.56 10.37 52.80
C GLY A 10 -12.25 9.42 51.65
N LYS A 11 -13.28 8.82 51.05
CA LYS A 11 -13.19 8.00 49.82
C LYS A 11 -12.70 8.87 48.64
N PRO A 12 -11.90 8.33 47.70
CA PRO A 12 -11.49 9.09 46.52
C PRO A 12 -12.63 9.20 45.50
N ARG A 13 -12.91 10.44 45.07
CA ARG A 13 -13.63 10.76 43.83
C ARG A 13 -12.76 10.29 42.67
N ALA A 14 -13.06 9.12 42.10
CA ALA A 14 -12.35 8.56 40.95
C ALA A 14 -13.25 8.33 39.73
N SER A 15 -14.56 8.63 39.83
CA SER A 15 -15.53 8.33 38.76
C SER A 15 -15.90 9.53 37.88
N GLU A 16 -15.82 10.77 38.39
CA GLU A 16 -16.25 11.97 37.63
C GLU A 16 -15.13 12.56 36.73
N ASP A 17 -13.85 12.42 37.12
CA ASP A 17 -12.73 12.90 36.31
C ASP A 17 -12.44 12.00 35.08
N MET A 18 -12.78 10.71 35.14
CA MET A 18 -12.59 9.80 34.01
C MET A 18 -13.64 9.98 32.91
N THR A 19 -14.87 10.37 33.26
CA THR A 19 -15.92 10.72 32.29
C THR A 19 -15.60 12.06 31.63
N ALA A 20 -15.20 13.09 32.40
CA ALA A 20 -14.82 14.38 31.82
C ALA A 20 -13.60 14.28 30.88
N ALA A 21 -12.60 13.45 31.21
CA ALA A 21 -11.44 13.22 30.34
C ALA A 21 -11.77 12.43 29.07
N ARG A 22 -12.72 11.47 29.15
CA ARG A 22 -13.26 10.76 27.97
C ARG A 22 -14.09 11.67 27.09
N ASP A 23 -14.95 12.50 27.68
CA ASP A 23 -15.80 13.45 26.94
C ASP A 23 -14.95 14.55 26.28
N LEU A 24 -13.84 14.97 26.89
CA LEU A 24 -12.87 15.88 26.27
C LEU A 24 -12.06 15.22 25.14
N GLN A 25 -11.72 13.93 25.24
CA GLN A 25 -11.07 13.18 24.16
C GLN A 25 -12.02 12.87 23.00
N GLU A 26 -13.27 12.52 23.28
CA GLU A 26 -14.31 12.34 22.25
C GLU A 26 -14.66 13.67 21.59
N ASN A 27 -14.75 14.77 22.35
CA ASN A 27 -14.97 16.10 21.78
C ASN A 27 -13.76 16.61 20.98
N GLN A 28 -12.52 16.28 21.34
CA GLN A 28 -11.33 16.63 20.52
C GLN A 28 -11.20 15.74 19.27
N ALA A 29 -11.56 14.46 19.35
CA ALA A 29 -11.58 13.56 18.19
C ALA A 29 -12.72 13.88 17.21
N THR A 30 -13.86 14.33 17.73
CA THR A 30 -14.99 14.80 16.90
C THR A 30 -14.76 16.22 16.37
N ASP A 31 -14.10 17.12 17.10
CA ASP A 31 -13.76 18.47 16.61
C ASP A 31 -12.63 18.44 15.55
N HIS A 32 -11.69 17.50 15.63
CA HIS A 32 -10.73 17.25 14.53
C HIS A 32 -11.39 16.67 13.28
N LYS A 33 -12.37 15.77 13.43
CA LYS A 33 -13.20 15.27 12.30
C LYS A 33 -14.07 16.35 11.67
N ARG A 34 -14.41 17.40 12.41
CA ARG A 34 -15.31 18.48 11.97
C ARG A 34 -14.60 19.62 11.24
N ARG A 35 -13.25 19.66 11.28
CA ARG A 35 -12.42 20.72 10.67
C ARG A 35 -11.84 20.39 9.30
N LEU A 36 -11.95 19.14 8.84
CA LEU A 36 -11.56 18.76 7.48
C LEU A 36 -12.82 18.78 6.60
N GLY A 37 -12.84 19.66 5.60
CA GLY A 37 -13.91 19.72 4.60
C GLY A 37 -14.08 18.40 3.84
N LYS A 38 -15.07 18.35 2.95
CA LYS A 38 -15.40 17.26 2.00
C LYS A 38 -14.17 16.39 1.69
N GLN A 39 -14.04 15.23 2.35
CA GLN A 39 -12.82 14.44 2.30
C GLN A 39 -12.92 13.40 1.20
N TRP A 40 -12.32 13.75 0.05
CA TRP A 40 -12.10 12.80 -1.03
C TRP A 40 -11.19 11.66 -0.55
N SER A 41 -11.37 10.50 -1.15
CA SER A 41 -10.55 9.31 -0.90
C SER A 41 -10.22 8.54 -2.17
N ILE A 42 -10.90 8.84 -3.29
CA ILE A 42 -10.61 8.26 -4.60
C ILE A 42 -10.26 9.44 -5.52
N PHE A 43 -9.02 9.46 -5.99
CA PHE A 43 -8.45 10.61 -6.69
C PHE A 43 -8.19 10.29 -8.15
N ARG A 44 -8.32 11.31 -9.02
CA ARG A 44 -7.59 11.31 -10.28
C ARG A 44 -6.12 11.53 -9.98
N VAL A 45 -5.24 10.74 -10.61
CA VAL A 45 -3.79 10.88 -10.41
C VAL A 45 -3.36 12.24 -10.97
N PRO A 46 -2.60 13.06 -10.23
CA PRO A 46 -2.11 14.33 -10.72
C PRO A 46 -1.30 14.18 -12.02
N GLU A 47 -1.48 15.13 -12.95
CA GLU A 47 -0.94 15.01 -14.31
C GLU A 47 0.58 14.82 -14.34
N HIS A 48 1.32 15.59 -13.53
CA HIS A 48 2.79 15.48 -13.43
C HIS A 48 3.27 14.07 -13.00
N ILE A 49 2.56 13.42 -12.07
CA ILE A 49 2.85 12.02 -11.66
C ILE A 49 2.48 11.06 -12.80
N ARG A 50 1.37 11.32 -13.48
CA ARG A 50 0.85 10.50 -14.58
C ARG A 50 1.77 10.51 -15.80
N GLU A 51 2.36 11.65 -16.15
CA GLU A 51 3.27 11.82 -17.29
C GLU A 51 4.54 10.95 -17.20
N VAL A 52 4.95 10.56 -15.98
CA VAL A 52 6.10 9.67 -15.76
C VAL A 52 5.85 8.27 -16.33
N ASP A 53 4.63 7.74 -16.17
CA ASP A 53 4.21 6.46 -16.73
C ASP A 53 2.68 6.36 -16.82
N GLU A 54 2.14 6.81 -17.95
CA GLU A 54 0.70 6.84 -18.16
C GLU A 54 0.07 5.43 -18.15
N LYS A 55 0.83 4.40 -18.56
CA LYS A 55 0.34 3.03 -18.64
C LYS A 55 0.09 2.41 -17.27
N ALA A 56 0.70 2.94 -16.21
CA ALA A 56 0.48 2.51 -14.84
C ALA A 56 -0.91 2.86 -14.30
N TYR A 57 -1.57 3.87 -14.88
CA TYR A 57 -2.83 4.44 -14.39
C TYR A 57 -4.00 4.23 -15.35
N ASN A 58 -3.77 3.53 -16.48
CA ASN A 58 -4.80 3.18 -17.45
C ASN A 58 -5.24 1.72 -17.22
N PRO A 59 -6.49 1.46 -16.82
CA PRO A 59 -7.00 0.09 -16.76
C PRO A 59 -6.87 -0.58 -18.11
N ARG A 60 -6.52 -1.87 -18.14
CA ARG A 60 -6.34 -2.60 -19.41
C ARG A 60 -7.58 -3.38 -19.83
N VAL A 61 -8.43 -3.77 -18.88
CA VAL A 61 -9.49 -4.77 -19.10
C VAL A 61 -10.81 -4.34 -18.48
N VAL A 62 -10.83 -3.85 -17.24
CA VAL A 62 -12.07 -3.53 -16.54
C VAL A 62 -12.09 -2.11 -15.99
N SER A 63 -13.12 -1.34 -16.40
CA SER A 63 -13.46 -0.07 -15.74
C SER A 63 -14.27 -0.35 -14.49
N VAL A 64 -14.02 0.38 -13.41
CA VAL A 64 -14.81 0.34 -12.18
C VAL A 64 -15.05 1.76 -11.72
N GLY A 65 -16.31 2.09 -11.47
CA GLY A 65 -16.69 3.43 -11.07
C GLY A 65 -16.60 4.45 -12.21
N PRO A 66 -16.69 5.75 -11.87
CA PRO A 66 -17.02 6.79 -12.84
C PRO A 66 -15.84 7.27 -13.71
N PHE A 67 -14.60 7.19 -13.24
CA PHE A 67 -13.45 7.80 -13.93
C PHE A 67 -13.16 7.23 -15.33
N HIS A 68 -13.42 5.92 -15.53
CA HIS A 68 -13.13 5.22 -16.79
C HIS A 68 -14.37 4.67 -17.51
N ARG A 69 -15.59 4.95 -17.00
CA ARG A 69 -16.86 4.32 -17.40
C ARG A 69 -17.10 4.23 -18.91
N ASN A 70 -16.75 5.28 -19.65
CA ASN A 70 -17.12 5.41 -21.07
C ASN A 70 -15.98 5.11 -22.06
N ARG A 71 -14.85 4.58 -21.58
CA ARG A 71 -13.71 4.25 -22.43
C ARG A 71 -14.04 3.10 -23.38
N PRO A 72 -13.98 3.29 -24.72
CA PRO A 72 -14.33 2.27 -25.70
C PRO A 72 -13.56 0.96 -25.53
N GLU A 73 -12.31 1.05 -25.10
CA GLU A 73 -11.37 -0.07 -24.96
C GLU A 73 -11.78 -1.03 -23.83
N LEU A 74 -12.53 -0.53 -22.83
CA LEU A 74 -12.94 -1.30 -21.65
C LEU A 74 -14.34 -1.91 -21.77
N ARG A 75 -15.09 -1.59 -22.84
CA ARG A 75 -16.47 -2.07 -23.04
C ARG A 75 -16.59 -3.58 -23.17
N ALA A 76 -15.52 -4.25 -23.60
CA ALA A 76 -15.50 -5.71 -23.77
C ALA A 76 -15.77 -6.47 -22.46
N MET A 77 -15.54 -5.86 -21.29
CA MET A 77 -15.75 -6.48 -19.99
C MET A 77 -17.15 -6.26 -19.40
N GLU A 78 -17.94 -5.30 -19.92
CA GLU A 78 -19.31 -5.04 -19.45
C GLU A 78 -20.24 -6.26 -19.53
N PRO A 79 -20.22 -7.09 -20.60
CA PRO A 79 -21.02 -8.33 -20.63
C PRO A 79 -20.64 -9.34 -19.53
N GLN A 80 -19.36 -9.38 -19.12
CA GLN A 80 -18.89 -10.27 -18.06
C GLN A 80 -19.34 -9.78 -16.68
N LYS A 81 -19.32 -8.46 -16.44
CA LYS A 81 -19.93 -7.87 -15.24
C LYS A 81 -21.40 -8.23 -15.13
N LEU A 82 -22.14 -8.09 -16.23
CA LEU A 82 -23.57 -8.43 -16.27
C LEU A 82 -23.81 -9.93 -16.08
N ARG A 83 -22.92 -10.79 -16.58
CA ARG A 83 -22.96 -12.24 -16.34
C ARG A 83 -22.81 -12.56 -14.85
N LEU A 84 -21.80 -12.01 -14.16
CA LEU A 84 -21.61 -12.23 -12.72
C LEU A 84 -22.75 -11.63 -11.91
N TYR A 85 -23.26 -10.45 -12.29
CA TYR A 85 -24.46 -9.87 -11.69
C TYR A 85 -25.66 -10.80 -11.78
N ARG A 86 -25.98 -11.32 -12.98
CA ARG A 86 -27.10 -12.26 -13.17
C ARG A 86 -26.91 -13.55 -12.39
N ARG A 87 -25.68 -14.06 -12.31
CA ARG A 87 -25.35 -15.24 -11.50
C ARG A 87 -25.65 -14.98 -10.02
N LEU A 88 -25.20 -13.82 -9.52
CA LEU A 88 -25.47 -13.38 -8.16
C LEU A 88 -26.97 -13.27 -7.92
N MET A 89 -27.72 -12.55 -8.76
CA MET A 89 -29.18 -12.37 -8.64
C MET A 89 -29.94 -13.71 -8.70
N LYS A 90 -29.54 -14.65 -9.57
CA LYS A 90 -30.13 -16.00 -9.60
C LYS A 90 -29.93 -16.76 -8.27
N ARG A 91 -28.77 -16.58 -7.61
CA ARG A 91 -28.52 -17.16 -6.29
C ARG A 91 -29.41 -16.53 -5.22
N ILE A 92 -29.71 -15.23 -5.34
CA ILE A 92 -30.62 -14.52 -4.43
C ILE A 92 -32.05 -15.07 -4.54
N GLY A 93 -32.51 -15.37 -5.76
CA GLY A 93 -33.79 -16.04 -6.03
C GLY A 93 -35.04 -15.21 -5.70
N ASP A 94 -34.89 -13.90 -5.52
CA ASP A 94 -35.93 -13.00 -4.99
C ASP A 94 -35.82 -11.62 -5.67
N GLU A 95 -36.83 -11.26 -6.48
CA GLU A 95 -36.88 -9.98 -7.21
C GLU A 95 -36.97 -8.78 -6.24
N ASP A 96 -37.58 -8.95 -5.07
CA ASP A 96 -37.70 -7.88 -4.07
C ASP A 96 -36.32 -7.49 -3.50
N ARG A 97 -35.37 -8.41 -3.51
CA ARG A 97 -34.00 -8.16 -3.06
C ARG A 97 -33.15 -7.43 -4.10
N GLU A 98 -33.38 -7.66 -5.39
CA GLU A 98 -32.72 -6.87 -6.44
C GLU A 98 -33.15 -5.40 -6.35
N VAL A 99 -34.45 -5.16 -6.16
CA VAL A 99 -35.00 -3.82 -5.90
C VAL A 99 -34.45 -3.25 -4.58
N GLY A 100 -34.38 -4.07 -3.54
CA GLY A 100 -33.80 -3.70 -2.25
C GLY A 100 -32.34 -3.25 -2.35
N LEU A 101 -31.53 -3.94 -3.17
CA LEU A 101 -30.14 -3.59 -3.44
C LEU A 101 -30.03 -2.23 -4.12
N GLN A 102 -30.79 -2.00 -5.18
CA GLN A 102 -30.85 -0.71 -5.89
C GLN A 102 -31.23 0.42 -4.93
N ILE A 103 -32.26 0.23 -4.09
CA ILE A 103 -32.70 1.21 -3.10
C ILE A 103 -31.61 1.48 -2.06
N ALA A 104 -30.91 0.45 -1.59
CA ALA A 104 -29.83 0.61 -0.61
C ALA A 104 -28.67 1.42 -1.19
N ILE A 105 -28.23 1.12 -2.41
CA ILE A 105 -27.15 1.86 -3.08
C ILE A 105 -27.60 3.29 -3.44
N LYS A 106 -28.87 3.49 -3.81
CA LYS A 106 -29.45 4.82 -4.02
C LYS A 106 -29.32 5.70 -2.79
N LYS A 107 -29.60 5.18 -1.59
CA LYS A 107 -29.43 5.91 -0.32
C LYS A 107 -27.98 6.29 -0.04
N LEU A 108 -27.03 5.51 -0.56
CA LEU A 108 -25.59 5.75 -0.41
C LEU A 108 -24.99 6.68 -1.46
N GLU A 109 -25.73 7.01 -2.53
CA GLU A 109 -25.21 7.75 -3.68
C GLU A 109 -24.49 9.06 -3.30
N GLY A 110 -25.12 9.91 -2.50
CA GLY A 110 -24.55 11.21 -2.12
C GLY A 110 -23.20 11.06 -1.42
N ARG A 111 -23.10 10.09 -0.50
CA ARG A 111 -21.84 9.75 0.17
C ARG A 111 -20.83 9.15 -0.80
N ALA A 112 -21.26 8.25 -1.68
CA ALA A 112 -20.37 7.62 -2.66
C ALA A 112 -19.78 8.63 -3.64
N ARG A 113 -20.59 9.57 -4.17
CA ARG A 113 -20.11 10.67 -5.01
C ARG A 113 -19.12 11.57 -4.28
N SER A 114 -19.34 11.82 -2.99
CA SER A 114 -18.43 12.64 -2.19
C SER A 114 -17.03 12.03 -1.96
N CYS A 115 -16.86 10.73 -2.22
CA CYS A 115 -15.55 10.09 -2.12
C CYS A 115 -14.62 10.41 -3.29
N TYR A 116 -15.15 10.81 -4.45
CA TYR A 116 -14.34 11.08 -5.63
C TYR A 116 -13.89 12.54 -5.67
N SER A 117 -12.64 12.76 -6.10
CA SER A 117 -12.04 14.09 -6.26
C SER A 117 -12.69 14.95 -7.36
N GLU A 118 -13.45 14.33 -8.26
CA GLU A 118 -14.11 14.98 -9.38
C GLU A 118 -15.63 14.90 -9.26
N GLU A 119 -16.31 15.88 -9.84
CA GLU A 119 -17.76 15.88 -9.96
C GLU A 119 -18.19 15.27 -11.29
N PHE A 120 -19.12 14.30 -11.23
CA PHE A 120 -19.65 13.61 -12.41
C PHE A 120 -21.06 14.09 -12.73
N ALA A 121 -21.18 15.39 -13.06
CA ALA A 121 -22.47 16.04 -13.36
C ALA A 121 -23.17 15.48 -14.60
N ASN A 122 -22.39 14.89 -15.52
CA ASN A 122 -22.88 14.22 -16.72
C ASN A 122 -23.44 12.81 -16.46
N ILE A 123 -23.29 12.26 -15.26
CA ILE A 123 -23.83 10.94 -14.89
C ILE A 123 -25.08 11.16 -14.06
N SER A 124 -26.24 10.77 -14.60
CA SER A 124 -27.50 10.84 -13.89
C SER A 124 -27.48 9.98 -12.62
N SER A 125 -28.39 10.28 -11.71
CA SER A 125 -28.50 9.56 -10.45
C SER A 125 -28.89 8.09 -10.63
N GLU A 126 -29.66 7.76 -11.67
CA GLU A 126 -29.99 6.38 -12.03
C GLU A 126 -28.76 5.65 -12.61
N GLU A 127 -28.08 6.26 -13.59
CA GLU A 127 -26.89 5.67 -14.21
C GLU A 127 -25.77 5.43 -13.21
N PHE A 128 -25.56 6.35 -12.26
CA PHE A 128 -24.53 6.21 -11.23
C PHE A 128 -24.82 5.04 -10.31
N VAL A 129 -26.06 4.90 -9.83
CA VAL A 129 -26.46 3.81 -8.95
C VAL A 129 -26.37 2.47 -9.67
N GLN A 130 -26.83 2.40 -10.92
CA GLN A 130 -26.72 1.18 -11.73
C GLN A 130 -25.27 0.73 -11.89
N MET A 131 -24.35 1.66 -12.13
CA MET A 131 -22.91 1.36 -12.22
C MET A 131 -22.35 0.88 -10.88
N MET A 132 -22.68 1.55 -9.77
CA MET A 132 -22.22 1.12 -8.43
C MET A 132 -22.70 -0.29 -8.09
N VAL A 133 -23.97 -0.61 -8.40
CA VAL A 133 -24.53 -1.95 -8.20
C VAL A 133 -23.83 -2.96 -9.10
N LEU A 134 -23.73 -2.70 -10.40
CA LEU A 134 -23.15 -3.63 -11.37
C LEU A 134 -21.67 -3.91 -11.08
N ASP A 135 -20.86 -2.86 -10.92
CA ASP A 135 -19.43 -2.96 -10.65
C ASP A 135 -19.18 -3.58 -9.27
N GLY A 136 -19.96 -3.20 -8.26
CA GLY A 136 -19.81 -3.73 -6.91
C GLY A 136 -20.21 -5.19 -6.80
N CYS A 137 -21.29 -5.61 -7.46
CA CYS A 137 -21.66 -7.02 -7.57
C CYS A 137 -20.62 -7.83 -8.34
N PHE A 138 -20.06 -7.28 -9.42
CA PHE A 138 -18.97 -7.92 -10.16
C PHE A 138 -17.76 -8.18 -9.25
N ILE A 139 -17.29 -7.18 -8.51
CA ILE A 139 -16.16 -7.30 -7.60
C ILE A 139 -16.44 -8.33 -6.50
N VAL A 140 -17.59 -8.20 -5.82
CA VAL A 140 -17.94 -9.08 -4.69
C VAL A 140 -18.06 -10.54 -5.13
N GLU A 141 -18.80 -10.81 -6.22
CA GLU A 141 -18.98 -12.18 -6.69
C GLU A 141 -17.66 -12.75 -7.26
N LEU A 142 -16.84 -11.93 -7.94
CA LEU A 142 -15.53 -12.37 -8.41
C LEU A 142 -14.63 -12.82 -7.25
N MET A 143 -14.57 -12.06 -6.15
CA MET A 143 -13.79 -12.41 -4.96
C MET A 143 -14.30 -13.69 -4.29
N ARG A 144 -15.63 -13.87 -4.19
CA ARG A 144 -16.25 -15.10 -3.65
C ARG A 144 -15.88 -16.32 -4.49
N LEU A 145 -15.97 -16.20 -5.81
CA LEU A 145 -15.67 -17.29 -6.72
C LEU A 145 -14.18 -17.63 -6.75
N TYR A 146 -13.31 -16.62 -6.71
CA TYR A 146 -11.87 -16.83 -6.60
C TYR A 146 -11.52 -17.61 -5.34
N HIS A 147 -12.08 -17.22 -4.19
CA HIS A 147 -11.87 -17.93 -2.94
C HIS A 147 -12.32 -19.40 -3.01
N LYS A 148 -13.49 -19.67 -3.61
CA LYS A 148 -13.97 -21.05 -3.81
C LYS A 148 -13.01 -21.87 -4.68
N SER A 149 -12.56 -21.28 -5.78
CA SER A 149 -11.65 -21.93 -6.73
C SER A 149 -10.28 -22.23 -6.12
N ASN A 150 -9.64 -21.20 -5.54
CA ASN A 150 -8.23 -21.26 -5.19
C ASN A 150 -7.97 -21.73 -3.75
N GLU A 151 -8.82 -21.36 -2.80
CA GLU A 151 -8.62 -21.72 -1.38
C GLU A 151 -9.36 -23.00 -1.01
N LEU A 152 -10.57 -23.20 -1.54
CA LEU A 152 -11.38 -24.39 -1.25
C LEU A 152 -11.19 -25.52 -2.28
N GLY A 153 -10.53 -25.25 -3.41
CA GLY A 153 -10.33 -26.20 -4.49
C GLY A 153 -11.63 -26.61 -5.19
N GLU A 154 -12.70 -25.82 -5.05
CA GLU A 154 -13.98 -26.09 -5.70
C GLU A 154 -13.91 -25.80 -7.19
N HIS A 155 -14.50 -26.66 -8.01
CA HIS A 155 -14.58 -26.41 -9.44
C HIS A 155 -15.56 -25.27 -9.74
N VAL A 156 -15.05 -24.14 -10.23
CA VAL A 156 -15.84 -22.98 -10.63
C VAL A 156 -15.90 -22.89 -12.15
N GLU A 157 -17.07 -23.19 -12.73
CA GLU A 157 -17.34 -23.04 -14.17
C GLU A 157 -17.59 -21.57 -14.55
N GLU A 158 -16.52 -20.76 -14.59
CA GLU A 158 -16.61 -19.39 -15.11
C GLU A 158 -15.48 -19.06 -16.11
N PRO A 159 -15.80 -18.52 -17.31
CA PRO A 159 -14.81 -18.17 -18.34
C PRO A 159 -13.72 -17.21 -17.88
N ILE A 160 -14.02 -16.37 -16.89
CA ILE A 160 -13.05 -15.44 -16.28
C ILE A 160 -11.87 -16.22 -15.66
N PHE A 161 -12.11 -17.40 -15.06
CA PHE A 161 -11.06 -18.24 -14.48
C PHE A 161 -10.42 -19.18 -15.52
N ALA A 162 -11.15 -19.55 -16.58
CA ALA A 162 -10.60 -20.37 -17.66
C ALA A 162 -9.56 -19.61 -18.51
N THR A 163 -9.65 -18.27 -18.55
CA THR A 163 -8.80 -17.43 -19.39
C THR A 163 -7.58 -16.93 -18.62
N ARG A 164 -6.42 -17.56 -18.83
CA ARG A 164 -5.17 -17.32 -18.06
C ARG A 164 -4.77 -15.85 -17.89
N TRP A 165 -4.92 -15.04 -18.93
CA TRP A 165 -4.53 -13.63 -18.89
C TRP A 165 -5.55 -12.73 -18.21
N MET A 166 -6.81 -13.14 -18.09
CA MET A 166 -7.91 -12.24 -17.71
C MET A 166 -7.83 -11.86 -16.23
N LEU A 167 -7.73 -12.85 -15.35
CA LEU A 167 -7.74 -12.63 -13.92
C LEU A 167 -6.57 -11.73 -13.44
N PRO A 168 -5.30 -11.97 -13.80
CA PRO A 168 -4.20 -11.08 -13.40
C PRO A 168 -4.39 -9.63 -13.84
N ASN A 169 -4.96 -9.40 -15.03
CA ASN A 169 -5.24 -8.06 -15.51
C ASN A 169 -6.41 -7.39 -14.77
N ILE A 170 -7.47 -8.14 -14.43
CA ILE A 170 -8.57 -7.65 -13.58
C ILE A 170 -8.03 -7.28 -12.20
N THR A 171 -7.25 -8.17 -11.57
CA THR A 171 -6.69 -7.94 -10.24
C THR A 171 -5.82 -6.68 -10.21
N ARG A 172 -5.01 -6.44 -11.24
CA ARG A 172 -4.23 -5.20 -11.38
C ARG A 172 -5.14 -3.97 -11.51
N ASP A 173 -6.12 -4.02 -12.41
CA ASP A 173 -7.04 -2.91 -12.64
C ASP A 173 -7.83 -2.54 -11.36
N LEU A 174 -8.19 -3.52 -10.53
CA LEU A 174 -8.91 -3.31 -9.27
C LEU A 174 -8.06 -2.69 -8.15
N LEU A 175 -6.73 -2.59 -8.33
CA LEU A 175 -5.83 -1.88 -7.41
C LEU A 175 -5.38 -0.52 -7.96
N MET A 176 -5.91 -0.05 -9.09
CA MET A 176 -5.60 1.29 -9.59
C MET A 176 -6.36 2.38 -8.84
N LEU A 177 -5.70 3.48 -8.51
CA LEU A 177 -6.30 4.59 -7.74
C LEU A 177 -7.52 5.19 -8.45
N GLU A 178 -7.46 5.36 -9.78
CA GLU A 178 -8.56 5.89 -10.60
C GLU A 178 -9.68 4.87 -10.87
N ASN A 179 -9.54 3.62 -10.40
CA ASN A 179 -10.43 2.51 -10.77
C ASN A 179 -11.02 1.82 -9.53
N GLN A 180 -11.53 2.61 -8.59
CA GLN A 180 -12.02 2.15 -7.29
C GLN A 180 -13.52 2.41 -7.10
N LEU A 181 -14.15 1.60 -6.23
CA LEU A 181 -15.40 1.96 -5.55
C LEU A 181 -15.13 2.23 -4.07
N PRO A 182 -15.95 3.07 -3.41
CA PRO A 182 -15.89 3.19 -1.97
C PRO A 182 -16.16 1.84 -1.29
N LEU A 183 -15.29 1.42 -0.38
CA LEU A 183 -15.36 0.11 0.26
C LEU A 183 -16.67 -0.07 1.06
N PHE A 184 -17.26 0.99 1.59
CA PHE A 184 -18.55 0.90 2.27
C PHE A 184 -19.70 0.51 1.32
N VAL A 185 -19.62 0.86 0.03
CA VAL A 185 -20.57 0.41 -0.99
C VAL A 185 -20.39 -1.08 -1.20
N LEU A 186 -19.15 -1.55 -1.36
CA LEU A 186 -18.84 -2.98 -1.49
C LEU A 186 -19.28 -3.78 -0.26
N LYS A 187 -19.07 -3.26 0.95
CA LYS A 187 -19.53 -3.87 2.21
C LYS A 187 -21.04 -3.98 2.28
N GLU A 188 -21.77 -2.96 1.82
CA GLU A 188 -23.24 -3.01 1.80
C GLU A 188 -23.76 -4.01 0.78
N ILE A 189 -23.18 -4.05 -0.43
CA ILE A 189 -23.50 -5.08 -1.44
C ILE A 189 -23.19 -6.46 -0.88
N TYR A 190 -22.02 -6.65 -0.26
CA TYR A 190 -21.61 -7.91 0.34
C TYR A 190 -22.61 -8.37 1.41
N ARG A 191 -23.06 -7.45 2.29
CA ARG A 191 -24.03 -7.74 3.34
C ARG A 191 -25.40 -8.13 2.78
N LEU A 192 -25.88 -7.39 1.78
CA LEU A 192 -27.20 -7.63 1.16
C LEU A 192 -27.22 -8.88 0.28
N THR A 193 -26.05 -9.36 -0.13
CA THR A 193 -25.89 -10.57 -0.95
C THR A 193 -25.24 -11.74 -0.21
N ASN A 194 -25.10 -11.63 1.11
CA ASN A 194 -24.69 -12.72 1.98
C ASN A 194 -25.92 -13.52 2.46
N PHE A 195 -25.84 -14.84 2.37
CA PHE A 195 -26.92 -15.77 2.71
C PHE A 195 -26.50 -16.85 3.72
N CYS A 196 -25.24 -16.86 4.15
CA CYS A 196 -24.71 -17.82 5.12
C CYS A 196 -24.02 -17.09 6.28
N GLU A 197 -24.30 -17.54 7.50
CA GLU A 197 -23.75 -16.92 8.72
C GLU A 197 -22.23 -17.14 8.89
N GLU A 198 -21.66 -18.11 8.16
CA GLU A 198 -20.25 -18.50 8.23
C GLU A 198 -19.38 -17.88 7.10
N GLU A 199 -19.90 -16.92 6.32
CA GLU A 199 -19.12 -16.32 5.23
C GLU A 199 -17.93 -15.47 5.73
N ILE A 200 -16.79 -15.66 5.09
CA ILE A 200 -15.53 -14.93 5.34
C ILE A 200 -15.74 -13.42 5.20
N PRO A 201 -15.14 -12.57 6.05
CA PRO A 201 -15.27 -11.11 5.91
C PRO A 201 -14.79 -10.60 4.55
N LEU A 202 -15.47 -9.60 3.97
CA LEU A 202 -15.09 -9.02 2.67
C LEU A 202 -13.63 -8.55 2.62
N ASN A 203 -13.13 -7.93 3.69
CA ASN A 203 -11.73 -7.50 3.75
C ASN A 203 -10.76 -8.68 3.57
N LYS A 204 -11.05 -9.82 4.21
CA LYS A 204 -10.25 -11.05 4.09
C LYS A 204 -10.33 -11.62 2.67
N LEU A 205 -11.52 -11.68 2.08
CA LEU A 205 -11.69 -12.10 0.68
C LEU A 205 -10.90 -11.22 -0.29
N ALA A 206 -10.94 -9.90 -0.10
CA ALA A 206 -10.22 -8.96 -0.93
C ALA A 206 -8.71 -9.14 -0.82
N LEU A 207 -8.16 -9.28 0.40
CA LEU A 207 -6.73 -9.49 0.58
C LEU A 207 -6.26 -10.81 -0.07
N LEU A 208 -6.96 -11.92 0.16
CA LEU A 208 -6.66 -13.20 -0.52
C LEU A 208 -6.73 -13.09 -2.04
N PHE A 209 -7.69 -12.32 -2.57
CA PHE A 209 -7.81 -12.07 -4.00
C PHE A 209 -6.61 -11.30 -4.57
N PHE A 210 -6.00 -10.40 -3.79
CA PHE A 210 -4.86 -9.59 -4.20
C PHE A 210 -3.49 -10.19 -3.87
N GLU A 211 -3.43 -11.27 -3.10
CA GLU A 211 -2.19 -11.94 -2.69
C GLU A 211 -1.22 -12.24 -3.85
N PRO A 212 -1.67 -12.72 -5.02
CA PRO A 212 -0.76 -13.01 -6.12
C PRO A 212 -0.04 -11.78 -6.68
N LEU A 213 -0.55 -10.56 -6.45
CA LEU A 213 0.11 -9.31 -6.83
C LEU A 213 1.04 -8.76 -5.74
N GLY A 214 1.06 -9.39 -4.56
CA GLY A 214 1.91 -8.97 -3.47
C GLY A 214 3.39 -9.00 -3.87
N PRO A 215 4.15 -7.90 -3.64
CA PRO A 215 5.57 -7.82 -4.02
C PRO A 215 6.48 -8.82 -3.30
N GLN A 216 5.97 -9.57 -2.32
CA GLN A 216 6.70 -10.61 -1.58
C GLN A 216 6.37 -12.05 -2.03
N LYS A 217 5.47 -12.24 -3.01
CA LYS A 217 5.04 -13.54 -3.56
C LYS A 217 4.85 -14.66 -2.51
N GLY A 218 4.24 -14.33 -1.37
CA GLY A 218 4.07 -15.25 -0.23
C GLY A 218 2.84 -14.93 0.61
N GLU A 219 2.47 -15.89 1.47
CA GLU A 219 1.24 -15.90 2.26
C GLU A 219 1.13 -14.67 3.19
N TYR A 220 -0.01 -13.98 3.16
CA TYR A 220 -0.31 -12.96 4.17
C TYR A 220 -0.28 -13.56 5.57
N SER A 221 0.33 -12.87 6.54
CA SER A 221 0.21 -13.30 7.93
C SER A 221 -1.27 -13.28 8.38
N GLU A 222 -1.71 -14.32 9.10
CA GLU A 222 -3.11 -14.47 9.55
C GLU A 222 -3.67 -13.23 10.26
N ILE A 223 -2.81 -12.47 10.96
CA ILE A 223 -3.14 -11.24 11.66
C ILE A 223 -3.69 -10.16 10.70
N LYS A 224 -3.15 -10.07 9.48
CA LYS A 224 -3.58 -9.10 8.47
C LYS A 224 -4.91 -9.49 7.83
N LEU A 225 -5.18 -10.79 7.74
CA LEU A 225 -6.43 -11.34 7.22
C LEU A 225 -7.62 -11.12 8.19
N GLN A 226 -7.37 -10.69 9.42
CA GLN A 226 -8.40 -10.35 10.41
C GLN A 226 -8.69 -8.84 10.52
N ASP A 227 -8.25 -8.05 9.54
CA ASP A 227 -8.43 -6.60 9.56
C ASP A 227 -9.92 -6.16 9.66
N GLN A 228 -10.25 -5.51 10.78
CA GLN A 228 -11.55 -4.87 11.03
C GLN A 228 -11.51 -3.36 10.79
N GLY A 229 -10.44 -2.85 10.19
CA GLY A 229 -10.22 -1.44 9.92
C GLY A 229 -11.29 -0.81 9.01
N THR A 230 -11.44 0.50 9.17
CA THR A 230 -12.22 1.34 8.25
C THR A 230 -11.33 1.83 7.12
N HIS A 231 -11.47 1.22 5.95
CA HIS A 231 -10.75 1.62 4.73
C HIS A 231 -11.70 2.29 3.75
N HIS A 232 -11.15 3.17 2.92
CA HIS A 232 -11.94 3.97 1.98
C HIS A 232 -12.27 3.21 0.69
N HIS A 233 -11.34 2.40 0.18
CA HIS A 233 -11.46 1.60 -1.04
C HIS A 233 -10.51 0.38 -1.00
N LEU A 234 -10.46 -0.41 -2.08
CA LEU A 234 -9.67 -1.66 -2.14
C LEU A 234 -8.17 -1.39 -2.09
N LEU A 235 -7.68 -0.39 -2.83
CA LEU A 235 -6.27 0.01 -2.78
C LEU A 235 -5.85 0.49 -1.37
N SER A 236 -6.67 1.24 -0.64
CA SER A 236 -6.35 1.64 0.74
C SER A 236 -6.32 0.44 1.70
N LEU A 237 -7.22 -0.54 1.50
CA LEU A 237 -7.18 -1.80 2.26
C LEU A 237 -5.89 -2.58 1.97
N PHE A 238 -5.53 -2.72 0.69
CA PHE A 238 -4.31 -3.42 0.27
C PHE A 238 -3.05 -2.72 0.82
N HIS A 239 -2.99 -1.39 0.74
CA HIS A 239 -1.94 -0.57 1.33
C HIS A 239 -1.78 -0.83 2.83
N SER A 240 -2.89 -0.82 3.58
CA SER A 240 -2.88 -1.05 5.03
C SER A 240 -2.34 -2.43 5.41
N SER A 241 -2.46 -3.41 4.51
CA SER A 241 -1.94 -4.76 4.74
C SER A 241 -0.42 -4.79 4.87
N PHE A 242 0.31 -3.77 4.41
CA PHE A 242 1.77 -3.69 4.58
C PHE A 242 2.18 -2.97 5.85
N VAL A 243 1.25 -2.39 6.61
CA VAL A 243 1.58 -1.69 7.85
C VAL A 243 1.70 -2.69 9.01
N PRO A 244 2.80 -2.71 9.77
CA PRO A 244 2.92 -3.58 10.94
C PRO A 244 1.83 -3.25 11.99
N SER A 245 1.14 -4.26 12.54
CA SER A 245 0.07 -4.07 13.53
C SER A 245 0.53 -3.37 14.82
N ASP A 246 1.83 -3.45 15.13
CA ASP A 246 2.47 -2.79 16.28
C ASP A 246 3.03 -1.40 15.96
N TYR A 247 2.94 -0.96 14.69
CA TYR A 247 3.34 0.38 14.31
C TYR A 247 2.29 1.38 14.79
N ARG A 248 2.46 1.80 16.04
CA ARG A 248 2.04 3.15 16.41
C ARG A 248 3.10 4.07 15.83
N PRO A 249 2.74 5.19 15.19
CA PRO A 249 3.67 6.31 15.11
C PRO A 249 3.95 6.68 16.57
N ARG A 250 4.97 6.03 17.17
CA ARG A 250 5.76 6.67 18.19
C ARG A 250 6.09 7.95 17.49
N ARG A 251 5.55 9.07 17.98
CA ARG A 251 6.10 10.38 17.70
C ARG A 251 7.59 10.18 17.88
N SER A 252 8.28 9.94 16.78
CA SER A 252 9.68 9.62 16.77
C SER A 252 10.29 10.78 17.53
N ARG A 253 11.33 10.52 18.34
CA ARG A 253 12.12 11.63 18.89
C ARG A 253 12.36 12.56 17.72
N ARG A 254 11.74 13.75 17.74
CA ARG A 254 11.54 14.59 16.55
C ARG A 254 12.83 14.58 15.74
N VAL A 255 12.87 13.77 14.67
CA VAL A 255 14.03 13.73 13.79
C VAL A 255 14.04 15.10 13.14
N ARG A 256 15.03 15.91 13.46
CA ARG A 256 15.10 17.28 12.94
C ARG A 256 15.63 17.19 11.52
N TRP A 257 14.73 16.98 10.57
CA TRP A 257 15.04 17.04 9.15
C TRP A 257 15.64 18.42 8.82
N ASN A 258 16.89 18.43 8.38
CA ASN A 258 17.59 19.63 7.92
C ASN A 258 17.76 19.55 6.40
N ARG A 259 17.38 20.63 5.69
CA ARG A 259 17.42 20.76 4.22
C ARG A 259 18.84 20.57 3.65
N HIS A 260 19.88 20.67 4.48
CA HIS A 260 21.28 20.57 4.07
C HIS A 260 21.96 19.24 4.37
N GLU A 261 21.40 18.38 5.23
CA GLU A 261 22.10 17.17 5.72
C GLU A 261 21.33 15.86 5.51
N ASN A 262 19.99 15.88 5.51
CA ASN A 262 19.14 14.68 5.48
C ASN A 262 17.94 14.86 4.52
N PHE A 263 18.10 15.54 3.38
CA PHE A 263 16.99 15.75 2.45
C PHE A 263 16.56 14.40 1.83
N PRO A 264 15.27 14.02 1.89
CA PRO A 264 14.80 12.79 1.27
C PRO A 264 15.04 12.82 -0.25
N GLY A 265 15.65 11.77 -0.78
CA GLY A 265 15.99 11.67 -2.20
C GLY A 265 17.18 10.75 -2.43
N LYS A 266 17.85 10.91 -3.58
CA LYS A 266 19.00 10.10 -3.98
C LYS A 266 20.22 10.19 -3.04
N PHE A 267 20.24 11.19 -2.15
CA PHE A 267 21.33 11.43 -1.19
C PHE A 267 20.96 11.04 0.25
N TRP A 268 19.91 10.24 0.44
CA TRP A 268 19.45 9.87 1.78
C TRP A 268 20.41 8.89 2.47
N LEU A 269 20.99 8.00 1.68
CA LEU A 269 22.01 7.01 1.99
C LEU A 269 22.99 6.92 0.80
N GLU A 270 24.19 6.43 1.08
CA GLU A 270 25.14 6.03 0.02
C GLU A 270 24.63 4.78 -0.72
N GLU A 271 25.13 4.54 -1.94
CA GLU A 271 24.69 3.40 -2.76
C GLU A 271 25.17 2.05 -2.18
N VAL A 272 24.48 0.96 -2.53
CA VAL A 272 24.74 -0.40 -2.02
C VAL A 272 26.21 -0.78 -2.14
N ARG A 273 26.85 -0.54 -3.29
CA ARG A 273 28.28 -0.78 -3.52
C ARG A 273 29.19 -0.06 -2.50
N ILE A 274 28.85 1.17 -2.11
CA ILE A 274 29.61 1.98 -1.15
C ILE A 274 29.34 1.50 0.28
N LEU A 275 28.08 1.23 0.62
CA LEU A 275 27.68 0.70 1.91
C LEU A 275 28.35 -0.65 2.19
N ARG A 276 28.40 -1.55 1.19
CA ARG A 276 29.09 -2.85 1.27
C ARG A 276 30.58 -2.66 1.54
N ARG A 277 31.25 -1.77 0.81
CA ARG A 277 32.67 -1.42 1.02
C ARG A 277 32.94 -0.78 2.38
N SER A 278 31.96 -0.09 2.94
CA SER A 278 32.02 0.51 4.28
C SER A 278 31.84 -0.52 5.41
N GLY A 279 31.60 -1.79 5.08
CA GLY A 279 31.48 -2.89 6.02
C GLY A 279 30.06 -3.18 6.48
N ILE A 280 29.05 -2.63 5.80
CA ILE A 280 27.64 -2.99 6.00
C ILE A 280 27.38 -4.29 5.23
N LYS A 281 26.68 -5.22 5.88
CA LYS A 281 26.26 -6.49 5.28
C LYS A 281 24.78 -6.42 4.94
N PHE A 282 24.43 -6.85 3.73
CA PHE A 282 23.05 -6.96 3.28
C PHE A 282 22.52 -8.36 3.56
N LYS A 283 21.31 -8.45 4.10
CA LYS A 283 20.62 -9.72 4.35
C LYS A 283 19.13 -9.61 4.05
N ARG A 284 18.55 -10.71 3.61
CA ARG A 284 17.09 -10.87 3.52
C ARG A 284 16.43 -10.79 4.91
N ASN A 285 15.35 -10.02 5.01
CA ASN A 285 14.39 -10.09 6.10
C ASN A 285 13.17 -10.93 5.66
N PRO A 286 12.77 -12.01 6.37
CA PRO A 286 11.57 -12.78 6.03
C PRO A 286 10.25 -12.07 6.40
N GLY A 287 10.31 -10.90 7.04
CA GLY A 287 9.12 -10.15 7.44
C GLY A 287 8.41 -9.43 6.28
N ASN A 288 7.43 -8.61 6.65
CA ASN A 288 6.67 -7.72 5.78
C ASN A 288 7.58 -6.79 4.95
N LEU A 289 7.18 -6.40 3.73
CA LEU A 289 7.93 -5.56 2.78
C LEU A 289 8.48 -4.28 3.41
N LEU A 290 7.74 -3.70 4.34
CA LEU A 290 8.10 -2.47 5.05
C LEU A 290 8.87 -2.74 6.35
N ASN A 291 9.40 -3.94 6.60
CA ASN A 291 10.18 -4.23 7.80
C ASN A 291 11.69 -4.16 7.51
N ILE A 292 12.22 -2.94 7.45
CA ILE A 292 13.65 -2.69 7.25
C ILE A 292 14.33 -2.52 8.62
N GLU A 293 15.37 -3.30 8.87
CA GLU A 293 16.10 -3.30 10.15
C GLU A 293 17.58 -3.04 9.91
N PHE A 294 18.20 -2.27 10.79
CA PHE A 294 19.65 -2.09 10.80
C PHE A 294 20.19 -2.36 12.20
N GLU A 295 20.93 -3.44 12.36
CA GLU A 295 21.54 -3.82 13.63
C GLU A 295 22.90 -4.47 13.40
N ASN A 296 23.90 -4.18 14.24
CA ASN A 296 25.21 -4.83 14.20
C ASN A 296 25.95 -4.74 12.84
N ARG A 297 25.70 -3.66 12.08
CA ARG A 297 26.17 -3.44 10.68
C ARG A 297 25.51 -4.37 9.66
N GLU A 298 24.42 -5.03 10.01
CA GLU A 298 23.61 -5.81 9.10
C GLU A 298 22.36 -5.00 8.75
N LEU A 299 22.22 -4.65 7.46
CA LEU A 299 21.02 -4.06 6.91
C LEU A 299 20.14 -5.19 6.37
N ARG A 300 19.03 -5.44 7.06
CA ARG A 300 18.06 -6.47 6.72
C ARG A 300 16.90 -5.85 5.96
N ILE A 301 16.77 -6.23 4.70
CA ILE A 301 15.73 -5.71 3.80
C ILE A 301 14.84 -6.88 3.37
N PRO A 302 13.51 -6.73 3.41
CA PRO A 302 12.60 -7.74 2.89
C PRO A 302 12.77 -7.98 1.40
N THR A 303 12.50 -9.21 0.95
CA THR A 303 12.58 -9.55 -0.48
C THR A 303 11.52 -8.80 -1.28
N LEU A 304 11.95 -8.14 -2.36
CA LEU A 304 11.12 -7.55 -3.39
C LEU A 304 11.21 -8.40 -4.66
N PHE A 305 10.09 -8.99 -5.07
CA PHE A 305 9.95 -9.64 -6.36
C PHE A 305 9.58 -8.60 -7.42
N VAL A 306 10.40 -8.52 -8.47
CA VAL A 306 10.21 -7.57 -9.57
C VAL A 306 9.71 -8.33 -10.80
N ASP A 307 8.49 -7.99 -11.22
CA ASP A 307 7.86 -8.40 -12.47
C ASP A 307 7.05 -7.25 -13.10
N ASP A 308 6.39 -7.53 -14.21
CA ASP A 308 5.60 -6.56 -14.99
C ASP A 308 4.48 -5.87 -14.19
N CYS A 309 4.03 -6.46 -13.09
CA CYS A 309 2.99 -5.90 -12.23
C CYS A 309 3.55 -5.03 -11.11
N THR A 310 4.80 -5.24 -10.68
CA THR A 310 5.44 -4.51 -9.58
C THR A 310 5.46 -3.01 -9.83
N GLY A 311 5.86 -2.58 -11.03
CA GLY A 311 5.99 -1.16 -11.37
C GLY A 311 4.66 -0.38 -11.31
N PRO A 312 3.60 -0.84 -12.01
CA PRO A 312 2.28 -0.23 -11.92
C PRO A 312 1.68 -0.26 -10.50
N LEU A 313 1.88 -1.36 -9.76
CA LEU A 313 1.37 -1.47 -8.39
C LEU A 313 1.99 -0.42 -7.46
N LEU A 314 3.33 -0.34 -7.43
CA LEU A 314 4.03 0.64 -6.59
C LEU A 314 3.63 2.08 -6.95
N ARG A 315 3.46 2.39 -8.23
CA ARG A 315 2.99 3.71 -8.68
C ARG A 315 1.60 4.09 -8.20
N ASN A 316 0.68 3.12 -8.14
CA ASN A 316 -0.67 3.38 -7.63
C ASN A 316 -0.67 3.55 -6.10
N LEU A 317 0.17 2.79 -5.38
CA LEU A 317 0.36 2.98 -3.94
C LEU A 317 1.01 4.34 -3.61
N LEU A 318 2.01 4.75 -4.39
CA LEU A 318 2.63 6.08 -4.28
C LEU A 318 1.63 7.19 -4.58
N ALA A 319 0.90 7.09 -5.68
CA ALA A 319 -0.13 8.09 -6.02
C ALA A 319 -1.21 8.19 -4.94
N TYR A 320 -1.60 7.06 -4.33
CA TYR A 320 -2.53 7.06 -3.20
C TYR A 320 -1.99 7.88 -2.01
N GLU A 321 -0.75 7.61 -1.60
CA GLU A 321 -0.10 8.35 -0.50
C GLU A 321 0.13 9.83 -0.81
N GLN A 322 0.41 10.19 -2.07
CA GLN A 322 0.60 11.58 -2.48
C GLN A 322 -0.71 12.39 -2.52
N CYS A 323 -1.85 11.72 -2.76
CA CYS A 323 -3.14 12.39 -2.87
C CYS A 323 -3.94 12.43 -1.57
N ASP A 324 -3.88 11.37 -0.76
CA ASP A 324 -4.66 11.26 0.47
C ASP A 324 -3.83 11.72 1.68
N ALA A 325 -4.16 12.89 2.23
CA ALA A 325 -3.48 13.43 3.41
C ALA A 325 -3.63 12.57 4.69
N LEU A 326 -4.54 11.59 4.71
CA LEU A 326 -4.63 10.62 5.81
C LEU A 326 -3.77 9.37 5.58
N ALA A 327 -3.27 9.15 4.37
CA ALA A 327 -2.39 8.04 4.06
C ALA A 327 -0.96 8.38 4.52
N ALA A 328 -0.42 7.57 5.43
CA ALA A 328 0.96 7.71 5.84
C ALA A 328 1.92 7.33 4.70
N PRO A 329 3.09 7.99 4.58
CA PRO A 329 3.98 7.90 3.40
C PRO A 329 4.86 6.64 3.41
N TYR A 330 4.30 5.46 3.62
CA TYR A 330 5.06 4.22 3.77
C TYR A 330 5.78 3.79 2.48
N PHE A 331 5.05 3.65 1.38
CA PHE A 331 5.60 3.30 0.08
C PHE A 331 6.44 4.44 -0.50
N THR A 332 6.10 5.68 -0.18
CA THR A 332 6.89 6.87 -0.51
C THR A 332 8.26 6.79 0.14
N CYS A 333 8.33 6.54 1.45
CA CYS A 333 9.60 6.33 2.15
C CYS A 333 10.36 5.12 1.61
N TYR A 334 9.66 4.02 1.32
CA TYR A 334 10.27 2.82 0.74
C TYR A 334 10.89 3.08 -0.65
N ALA A 335 10.17 3.79 -1.53
CA ALA A 335 10.64 4.12 -2.87
C ALA A 335 11.87 5.05 -2.83
N ILE A 336 11.87 6.06 -1.96
CA ILE A 336 13.02 6.95 -1.77
C ILE A 336 14.23 6.16 -1.24
N PHE A 337 14.01 5.25 -0.29
CA PHE A 337 15.07 4.39 0.24
C PHE A 337 15.70 3.54 -0.85
N LEU A 338 14.89 2.85 -1.67
CA LEU A 338 15.40 2.07 -2.80
C LEU A 338 16.15 2.95 -3.80
N ASN A 339 15.58 4.11 -4.16
CA ASN A 339 16.20 5.08 -5.08
C ASN A 339 17.50 5.69 -4.56
N SER A 340 17.70 5.70 -3.24
CA SER A 340 18.95 6.18 -2.65
C SER A 340 20.05 5.13 -2.69
N ILE A 341 19.72 3.85 -2.51
CA ILE A 341 20.74 2.80 -2.42
C ILE A 341 21.04 2.14 -3.78
N ILE A 342 20.14 2.25 -4.76
CA ILE A 342 20.27 1.67 -6.11
C ILE A 342 20.56 2.78 -7.12
N ASP A 343 21.74 2.74 -7.74
CA ASP A 343 22.14 3.69 -8.79
C ASP A 343 22.52 2.99 -10.08
N VAL A 344 23.20 1.83 -10.00
CA VAL A 344 23.74 1.08 -11.14
C VAL A 344 23.40 -0.40 -11.07
N PRO A 345 23.51 -1.16 -12.19
CA PRO A 345 23.28 -2.60 -12.20
C PRO A 345 24.09 -3.39 -11.16
N GLU A 346 25.33 -2.96 -10.86
CA GLU A 346 26.14 -3.61 -9.83
C GLU A 346 25.52 -3.53 -8.42
N ASP A 347 24.70 -2.51 -8.14
CA ASP A 347 23.96 -2.44 -6.88
C ASP A 347 22.86 -3.53 -6.83
N ILE A 348 22.22 -3.82 -7.97
CA ILE A 348 21.22 -4.88 -8.11
C ILE A 348 21.87 -6.26 -7.90
N GLU A 349 23.04 -6.52 -8.50
CA GLU A 349 23.78 -7.77 -8.30
C GLU A 349 24.03 -8.06 -6.81
N ILE A 350 24.48 -7.04 -6.06
CA ILE A 350 24.72 -7.18 -4.61
C ILE A 350 23.42 -7.50 -3.85
N LEU A 351 22.31 -6.86 -4.22
CA LEU A 351 21.01 -7.10 -3.59
C LEU A 351 20.41 -8.46 -3.97
N GLN A 352 20.69 -8.96 -5.18
CA GLN A 352 20.33 -10.30 -5.63
C GLN A 352 21.13 -11.37 -4.87
N GLU A 353 22.45 -11.19 -4.72
CA GLU A 353 23.30 -12.07 -3.89
C GLU A 353 22.78 -12.21 -2.45
N ALA A 354 22.21 -11.13 -1.90
CA ALA A 354 21.63 -11.10 -0.57
C ALA A 354 20.18 -11.63 -0.49
N GLY A 355 19.56 -11.99 -1.62
CA GLY A 355 18.17 -12.43 -1.71
C GLY A 355 17.14 -11.33 -1.43
N ILE A 356 17.53 -10.06 -1.61
CA ILE A 356 16.69 -8.87 -1.37
C ILE A 356 15.92 -8.50 -2.63
N ILE A 357 16.54 -8.59 -3.81
CA ILE A 357 15.85 -8.42 -5.10
C ILE A 357 15.80 -9.76 -5.81
N VAL A 358 14.63 -10.12 -6.31
CA VAL A 358 14.42 -11.29 -7.17
C VAL A 358 13.64 -10.85 -8.40
N GLN A 359 14.19 -11.05 -9.59
CA GLN A 359 13.56 -10.64 -10.85
C GLN A 359 13.05 -11.85 -11.64
N SER A 360 11.90 -11.69 -12.31
CA SER A 360 11.32 -12.75 -13.13
C SER A 360 12.01 -12.85 -14.49
N GLU A 361 12.16 -11.73 -15.21
CA GLU A 361 12.70 -11.69 -16.58
C GLU A 361 13.42 -10.36 -16.91
N ALA A 362 13.48 -9.42 -15.96
CA ALA A 362 14.03 -8.08 -16.19
C ALA A 362 15.56 -8.08 -16.23
N VAL A 363 16.15 -7.22 -17.07
CA VAL A 363 17.58 -6.91 -17.00
C VAL A 363 17.82 -5.99 -15.80
N ASP A 364 18.95 -6.10 -15.12
CA ASP A 364 19.26 -5.29 -13.93
C ASP A 364 19.10 -3.77 -14.20
N GLU A 365 19.41 -3.32 -15.42
CA GLU A 365 19.21 -1.94 -15.86
C GLU A 365 17.73 -1.52 -15.87
N GLU A 366 16.81 -2.42 -16.21
CA GLU A 366 15.36 -2.15 -16.16
C GLU A 366 14.88 -1.96 -14.72
N VAL A 367 15.43 -2.72 -13.77
CA VAL A 367 15.12 -2.58 -12.34
C VAL A 367 15.63 -1.25 -11.81
N VAL A 368 16.86 -0.86 -12.19
CA VAL A 368 17.43 0.46 -11.86
C VAL A 368 16.56 1.58 -12.43
N ASN A 369 16.15 1.48 -13.70
CA ASN A 369 15.28 2.47 -14.34
C ASN A 369 13.91 2.55 -13.68
N LEU A 370 13.33 1.40 -13.30
CA LEU A 370 12.09 1.34 -12.54
C LEU A 370 12.23 2.09 -11.23
N VAL A 371 13.21 1.73 -10.38
CA VAL A 371 13.41 2.35 -9.06
C VAL A 371 13.62 3.87 -9.19
N ASN A 372 14.48 4.30 -10.11
CA ASN A 372 14.72 5.72 -10.38
C ASN A 372 13.45 6.46 -10.81
N SER A 373 12.62 5.81 -11.63
CA SER A 373 11.38 6.41 -12.12
C SER A 373 10.28 6.54 -11.06
N LEU A 374 10.27 5.69 -10.01
CA LEU A 374 9.23 5.72 -8.97
C LEU A 374 9.21 7.03 -8.17
N THR A 375 10.35 7.71 -8.06
CA THR A 375 10.48 8.94 -7.25
C THR A 375 10.41 10.23 -8.06
N LYS A 376 10.28 10.15 -9.39
CA LYS A 376 10.13 11.33 -10.25
C LYS A 376 8.78 11.99 -9.99
N GLU A 377 8.77 13.33 -9.97
CA GLU A 377 7.56 14.14 -9.81
C GLU A 377 6.80 13.92 -8.49
N LEU A 378 7.34 13.16 -7.53
CA LEU A 378 6.77 13.07 -6.19
C LEU A 378 7.08 14.34 -5.38
N VAL A 379 6.10 14.78 -4.58
CA VAL A 379 6.28 15.92 -3.67
C VAL A 379 6.69 15.39 -2.30
N PHE A 380 7.84 15.88 -1.80
CA PHE A 380 8.35 15.52 -0.48
C PHE A 380 8.15 16.69 0.49
N ASP A 381 7.03 16.72 1.22
CA ASP A 381 6.91 17.64 2.35
C ASP A 381 7.74 17.11 3.53
N LEU A 382 8.64 17.95 4.04
CA LEU A 382 9.45 17.66 5.23
C LEU A 382 8.58 17.47 6.49
N HIS A 383 7.34 17.99 6.49
CA HIS A 383 6.38 17.74 7.55
C HIS A 383 5.84 16.31 7.56
N ASP A 384 5.58 15.73 6.39
CA ASP A 384 5.07 14.35 6.25
C ASP A 384 6.15 13.30 6.59
N MET A 385 7.42 13.65 6.38
CA MET A 385 8.56 12.79 6.73
C MET A 385 8.78 12.59 8.24
N ASN A 386 8.04 13.28 9.11
CA ASN A 386 8.04 12.93 10.54
C ASN A 386 7.44 11.54 10.79
N ASP A 387 6.57 11.07 9.91
CA ASP A 387 5.94 9.75 9.96
C ASP A 387 6.73 8.69 9.13
N CYS A 388 7.94 9.03 8.68
CA CYS A 388 8.83 8.09 8.02
C CYS A 388 9.25 6.96 8.96
N TYR A 389 8.80 5.74 8.67
CA TYR A 389 9.01 4.57 9.53
C TYR A 389 10.46 4.05 9.54
N ILE A 390 11.27 4.41 8.54
CA ILE A 390 12.70 4.03 8.42
C ILE A 390 13.68 5.12 8.87
N ALA A 391 13.18 6.24 9.38
CA ALA A 391 14.02 7.40 9.71
C ALA A 391 15.18 7.05 10.66
N GLN A 392 14.91 6.22 11.69
CA GLN A 392 15.93 5.81 12.66
C GLN A 392 17.01 4.95 12.01
N GLN A 393 16.63 3.98 11.17
CA GLN A 393 17.56 3.11 10.47
C GLN A 393 18.51 3.92 9.60
N ILE A 394 17.99 4.95 8.91
CA ILE A 394 18.80 5.84 8.08
C ILE A 394 19.79 6.65 8.91
N GLU A 395 19.36 7.23 10.03
CA GLU A 395 20.26 7.94 10.95
C GLU A 395 21.39 7.02 11.44
N ASP A 396 21.05 5.79 11.83
CA ASP A 396 22.01 4.82 12.35
C ASP A 396 23.02 4.38 11.28
N ILE A 397 22.57 4.15 10.03
CA ILE A 397 23.44 3.84 8.89
C ILE A 397 24.40 5.01 8.62
N ASN A 398 23.87 6.23 8.53
CA ASN A 398 24.66 7.42 8.26
C ASN A 398 25.68 7.71 9.38
N ALA A 399 25.27 7.55 10.64
CA ALA A 399 26.17 7.67 11.79
C ALA A 399 27.30 6.63 11.74
N PHE A 400 27.00 5.38 11.38
CA PHE A 400 28.01 4.36 11.18
C PHE A 400 28.96 4.72 10.03
N CYS A 401 28.44 5.15 8.88
CA CYS A 401 29.25 5.49 7.71
C CYS A 401 30.22 6.65 7.99
N ARG A 402 29.82 7.62 8.82
CA ARG A 402 30.66 8.74 9.27
C ARG A 402 31.72 8.34 10.31
N SER A 403 31.61 7.16 10.92
CA SER A 403 32.54 6.70 11.96
C SER A 403 33.96 6.41 11.41
N TRP A 404 34.97 6.59 12.25
CA TRP A 404 36.36 6.25 11.89
C TRP A 404 36.51 4.78 11.49
N LYS A 405 35.79 3.88 12.17
CA LYS A 405 35.78 2.44 11.87
C LYS A 405 35.31 2.16 10.44
N SER A 406 34.22 2.78 10.01
CA SER A 406 33.72 2.66 8.63
C SER A 406 34.76 3.15 7.62
N ARG A 407 35.34 4.33 7.86
CA ARG A 407 36.37 4.91 6.98
C ARG A 407 37.60 4.01 6.85
N CYS A 408 38.05 3.38 7.93
CA CYS A 408 39.15 2.41 7.89
C CYS A 408 38.79 1.17 7.06
N ILE A 409 37.60 0.58 7.27
CA ILE A 409 37.15 -0.58 6.49
C ILE A 409 37.08 -0.23 5.00
N TYR A 410 36.50 0.93 4.68
CA TYR A 410 36.40 1.41 3.31
C TYR A 410 37.78 1.56 2.64
N GLN A 411 38.75 2.18 3.32
CA GLN A 411 40.11 2.33 2.77
C GLN A 411 40.81 0.98 2.59
N LEU A 412 40.65 0.04 3.52
CA LEU A 412 41.22 -1.31 3.38
C LEU A 412 40.61 -2.06 2.17
N SER A 413 39.31 -1.94 1.96
CA SER A 413 38.64 -2.56 0.80
C SER A 413 39.17 -2.06 -0.55
N ARG A 414 39.64 -0.80 -0.61
CA ARG A 414 40.30 -0.25 -1.81
C ARG A 414 41.70 -0.83 -2.02
N ILE A 415 42.45 -1.07 -0.93
CA ILE A 415 43.80 -1.63 -1.00
C ILE A 415 43.75 -3.09 -1.45
N ASP A 416 42.83 -3.88 -0.92
CA ASP A 416 42.63 -5.27 -1.34
C ASP A 416 42.26 -5.36 -2.83
N PHE A 417 41.42 -4.44 -3.32
CA PHE A 417 41.08 -4.38 -4.74
C PHE A 417 42.26 -3.95 -5.62
N VAL A 418 43.07 -2.99 -5.19
CA VAL A 418 44.28 -2.58 -5.93
C VAL A 418 45.32 -3.70 -5.94
N SER A 419 45.51 -4.38 -4.80
CA SER A 419 46.36 -5.56 -4.68
C SER A 419 45.92 -6.70 -5.62
N LEU A 420 44.62 -6.97 -5.66
CA LEU A 420 44.03 -7.97 -6.56
C LEU A 420 44.12 -7.54 -8.03
N ALA A 421 43.87 -6.28 -8.36
CA ALA A 421 44.00 -5.79 -9.74
C ALA A 421 45.46 -5.80 -10.24
N LEU A 422 46.43 -5.52 -9.36
CA LEU A 422 47.86 -5.59 -9.67
C LEU A 422 48.34 -7.03 -9.88
N SER A 423 47.72 -8.03 -9.24
CA SER A 423 48.06 -9.44 -9.47
C SER A 423 47.56 -10.01 -10.81
N PHE A 424 46.64 -9.30 -11.47
CA PHE A 424 46.15 -9.63 -12.81
C PHE A 424 46.86 -8.87 -13.95
N LEU A 425 47.76 -7.93 -13.67
CA LEU A 425 48.59 -7.31 -14.71
C LEU A 425 49.72 -8.28 -15.10
N PRO A 426 49.96 -8.54 -16.41
CA PRO A 426 51.10 -9.33 -16.83
C PRO A 426 52.36 -8.65 -16.32
N SER A 427 53.22 -9.41 -15.63
CA SER A 427 54.52 -8.92 -15.19
C SER A 427 55.34 -8.53 -16.43
N PHE A 428 55.34 -7.24 -16.79
CA PHE A 428 56.25 -6.71 -17.79
C PHE A 428 57.66 -6.82 -17.20
N LYS A 429 58.41 -7.83 -17.66
CA LYS A 429 59.84 -7.96 -17.47
C LYS A 429 60.59 -7.35 -18.63
#